data_AF-A0A8X8VVZ2-F1
#
_entry.id   AF-A0A8X8VVZ2-F1
#
_cell.length_a   1.000
_cell.length_b   1.000
_cell.length_c   1.000
_cell.angle_alpha   90.00
_cell.angle_beta   90.00
_cell.angle_gamma   90.00
#
_symmetry.space_group_name_H-M   'P 1'
#
loop_
_entity.id
_entity.type
_entity.pdbx_description
1 polymer ?
#
loop_
_entity_poly.entity_id
_entity_poly.type
_entity_poly.pdbx_seq_one_letter_code
_entity_poly.pdbx_strand_id
1 'polypeptide(L)'
;MILKYLPKCINYYCFDEVDLKDGAEINLVELEFQGNCLHKDIPAYPGFVCIGDALFMAGGVFYDVPHPTFFKQISPTNYLSTAPLPVVGSSPVTWTRSPTSMDLARAGPMVAPLHDGRIFICGGTPIRSSWVEIYDPKTGQFLPRKLPAHIKRIPIARSCFQWTKELVMIYYDRWVYTELEFKDEHPMSCDIEGHQPTLLQYNLVTDKWIVFADNIPPPIDEMNKRNLIYVGGDLLFSIDYSYSWLVYDLSSRKVVGNVSVKLPGAKISGARVIDAFYVGGKTDVKSTSWFFYVFMPNVIKHQFRGVQYAKVEVVQRKDGDLYATVHMNGVLGISPYSDIYIIASSKRDAEEDMLEASTTSSKRDAEEDMLEASTTSSKRDAEEDMLEASTTSSSSKRDALLEERGKEKVMRSE
;
A
#
# COMPACT_ATOMS: atom_id res chain seq x y z
N MET A 1 10.33 -9.36 10.35
CA MET A 1 9.72 -10.70 10.18
C MET A 1 10.07 -11.26 8.80
N ILE A 2 10.42 -12.54 8.72
CA ILE A 2 10.58 -13.29 7.47
C ILE A 2 9.54 -14.40 7.43
N LEU A 3 8.80 -14.48 6.32
CA LEU A 3 7.95 -15.62 6.02
C LEU A 3 8.61 -16.48 4.97
N LYS A 4 8.64 -17.78 5.23
CA LYS A 4 9.23 -18.77 4.34
C LYS A 4 8.15 -19.71 3.83
N TYR A 5 8.07 -19.83 2.52
CA TYR A 5 7.26 -20.85 1.86
C TYR A 5 8.09 -22.11 1.59
N LEU A 6 7.61 -23.24 2.09
CA LEU A 6 7.98 -24.57 1.61
C LEU A 6 6.78 -25.16 0.89
N PRO A 7 6.96 -26.17 0.02
CA PRO A 7 5.84 -26.94 -0.49
C PRO A 7 5.02 -27.43 0.71
N LYS A 8 3.89 -26.77 0.93
CA LYS A 8 2.86 -27.06 1.91
C LYS A 8 2.99 -26.52 3.35
N CYS A 9 3.88 -25.58 3.63
CA CYS A 9 3.81 -24.82 4.89
C CYS A 9 4.39 -23.40 4.77
N ILE A 10 3.89 -22.49 5.61
CA ILE A 10 4.51 -21.20 5.88
C ILE A 10 5.18 -21.27 7.24
N ASN A 11 6.44 -20.86 7.29
CA ASN A 11 7.20 -20.71 8.53
C ASN A 11 7.44 -19.22 8.77
N TYR A 12 7.39 -18.83 10.04
CA TYR A 12 7.63 -17.45 10.46
C TYR A 12 8.93 -17.34 11.22
N TYR A 13 9.65 -16.25 10.96
CA TYR A 13 10.82 -15.85 11.71
C TYR A 13 10.61 -14.41 12.16
N CYS A 14 10.40 -14.22 13.45
CA CYS A 14 10.35 -12.91 14.07
C CYS A 14 11.70 -12.64 14.74
N PHE A 15 12.21 -11.44 14.55
CA PHE A 15 13.44 -10.95 15.15
C PHE A 15 13.26 -9.44 15.33
N ASP A 16 13.73 -8.93 16.46
CA ASP A 16 13.85 -7.50 16.69
C ASP A 16 15.15 -7.00 16.04
N GLU A 17 15.27 -5.69 15.81
CA GLU A 17 16.51 -5.10 15.26
C GLU A 17 17.75 -5.47 16.09
N VAL A 18 17.59 -5.60 17.42
CA VAL A 18 18.64 -5.97 18.36
C VAL A 18 19.22 -7.36 18.10
N ASP A 19 18.45 -8.24 17.47
CA ASP A 19 18.89 -9.59 17.11
C ASP A 19 19.78 -9.59 15.87
N LEU A 20 19.71 -8.54 15.03
CA LEU A 20 20.57 -8.36 13.87
C LEU A 20 21.88 -7.68 14.30
N LYS A 21 23.00 -8.41 14.17
CA LYS A 21 24.33 -7.95 14.57
C LYS A 21 25.31 -8.03 13.40
N ASP A 22 26.26 -7.11 13.37
CA ASP A 22 27.28 -7.09 12.32
C ASP A 22 28.12 -8.38 12.33
N GLY A 23 28.29 -8.98 11.15
CA GLY A 23 29.00 -10.24 10.96
C GLY A 23 28.29 -11.48 11.51
N ALA A 24 27.03 -11.38 11.95
CA ALA A 24 26.33 -12.53 12.50
C ALA A 24 25.89 -13.52 11.41
N GLU A 25 26.21 -14.80 11.60
CA GLU A 25 25.58 -15.91 10.90
C GLU A 25 24.56 -16.55 11.85
N ILE A 26 23.28 -16.23 11.63
CA ILE A 26 22.18 -16.67 12.49
C ILE A 26 21.52 -17.86 11.81
N ASN A 27 21.79 -19.08 12.28
CA ASN A 27 21.09 -20.27 11.82
C ASN A 27 19.69 -20.33 12.46
N LEU A 28 18.69 -19.88 11.71
CA LEU A 28 17.29 -19.91 12.13
C LEU A 28 16.69 -21.34 12.18
N VAL A 29 17.52 -22.37 11.98
CA VAL A 29 17.15 -23.79 12.03
C VAL A 29 17.32 -24.38 13.45
N GLU A 30 18.13 -23.77 14.32
CA GLU A 30 18.45 -24.29 15.66
C GLU A 30 17.59 -23.68 16.79
N LEU A 31 16.90 -22.57 16.54
CA LEU A 31 15.98 -21.95 17.51
C LEU A 31 14.56 -22.49 17.26
N GLU A 32 14.04 -23.25 18.22
CA GLU A 32 12.81 -24.04 18.17
C GLU A 32 11.60 -23.33 17.51
N PHE A 33 10.99 -24.04 16.56
CA PHE A 33 10.00 -23.54 15.61
C PHE A 33 8.64 -23.19 16.25
N GLN A 34 8.20 -21.95 16.06
CA GLN A 34 6.87 -21.48 16.46
C GLN A 34 6.08 -21.04 15.23
N GLY A 35 5.36 -21.98 14.63
CA GLY A 35 4.47 -21.70 13.50
C GLY A 35 4.40 -22.82 12.48
N ASN A 36 3.51 -23.79 12.71
CA ASN A 36 2.99 -24.71 11.70
C ASN A 36 1.54 -24.34 11.41
N CYS A 37 1.29 -23.57 10.36
CA CYS A 37 -0.07 -23.37 9.85
C CYS A 37 -0.55 -24.65 9.14
N LEU A 38 -1.82 -25.03 9.32
CA LEU A 38 -2.39 -26.19 8.64
C LEU A 38 -2.34 -26.02 7.10
N HIS A 39 -1.86 -27.08 6.47
CA HIS A 39 -1.14 -27.18 5.21
C HIS A 39 -1.98 -27.08 3.90
N LYS A 40 -3.32 -27.07 3.97
CA LYS A 40 -4.15 -27.31 2.76
C LYS A 40 -4.71 -26.07 2.06
N ASP A 41 -4.64 -24.89 2.69
CA ASP A 41 -5.31 -23.68 2.21
C ASP A 41 -4.36 -22.50 1.95
N ILE A 42 -3.05 -22.74 1.96
CA ILE A 42 -2.04 -21.70 1.72
C ILE A 42 -1.62 -21.72 0.24
N PRO A 43 -1.91 -20.65 -0.52
CA PRO A 43 -1.51 -20.55 -1.91
C PRO A 43 -0.04 -20.15 -2.06
N ALA A 44 0.58 -20.51 -3.19
CA ALA A 44 1.87 -19.97 -3.61
C ALA A 44 1.69 -18.57 -4.23
N TYR A 45 2.74 -17.74 -4.18
CA TYR A 45 2.72 -16.36 -4.69
C TYR A 45 1.51 -15.50 -4.23
N PRO A 46 1.09 -15.51 -2.95
CA PRO A 46 0.07 -14.58 -2.48
C PRO A 46 0.62 -13.15 -2.44
N GLY A 47 -0.27 -12.17 -2.59
CA GLY A 47 0.02 -10.83 -2.13
C GLY A 47 0.05 -10.83 -0.60
N PHE A 48 1.13 -10.34 0.01
CA PHE A 48 1.33 -10.39 1.45
C PHE A 48 1.48 -8.99 2.06
N VAL A 49 0.72 -8.67 3.10
CA VAL A 49 0.80 -7.38 3.80
C VAL A 49 0.57 -7.54 5.31
N CYS A 50 1.16 -6.64 6.10
CA CYS A 50 0.90 -6.50 7.53
C CYS A 50 0.17 -5.17 7.77
N ILE A 51 -0.92 -5.20 8.53
CA ILE A 51 -1.65 -4.00 8.97
C ILE A 51 -1.92 -4.13 10.46
N GLY A 52 -1.40 -3.17 11.23
CA GLY A 52 -1.47 -3.23 12.68
C GLY A 52 -0.85 -4.53 13.19
N ASP A 53 -1.64 -5.29 13.95
CA ASP A 53 -1.20 -6.55 14.59
C ASP A 53 -1.67 -7.80 13.83
N ALA A 54 -2.04 -7.63 12.56
CA ALA A 54 -2.56 -8.68 11.71
C ALA A 54 -1.81 -8.76 10.37
N LEU A 55 -1.59 -10.00 9.95
CA LEU A 55 -1.08 -10.39 8.66
C LEU A 55 -2.23 -10.71 7.72
N PHE A 56 -2.05 -10.41 6.44
CA PHE A 56 -3.01 -10.70 5.38
C PHE A 56 -2.33 -11.32 4.17
N MET A 57 -2.98 -12.35 3.61
CA MET A 57 -2.63 -12.96 2.33
C MET A 57 -3.80 -12.83 1.37
N ALA A 58 -3.57 -12.26 0.20
CA ALA A 58 -4.56 -12.10 -0.86
C ALA A 58 -4.15 -12.87 -2.11
N GLY A 59 -5.08 -13.68 -2.63
CA GLY A 59 -4.88 -14.44 -3.87
C GLY A 59 -3.70 -15.42 -3.78
N GLY A 60 -3.03 -15.62 -4.91
CA GLY A 60 -2.02 -16.64 -5.11
C GLY A 60 -2.57 -17.82 -5.91
N VAL A 61 -1.83 -18.94 -5.91
CA VAL A 61 -2.14 -20.11 -6.72
C VAL A 61 -2.04 -21.42 -5.94
N PHE A 62 -2.94 -22.35 -6.24
CA PHE A 62 -2.85 -23.74 -5.80
C PHE A 62 -2.32 -24.63 -6.91
N TYR A 63 -1.58 -25.67 -6.52
CA TYR A 63 -1.09 -26.71 -7.41
C TYR A 63 -1.94 -27.97 -7.22
N ASP A 64 -2.63 -28.42 -8.27
CA ASP A 64 -3.61 -29.51 -8.16
C ASP A 64 -2.97 -30.92 -8.13
N VAL A 65 -1.65 -31.06 -8.28
CA VAL A 65 -0.94 -32.36 -8.28
C VAL A 65 0.39 -32.33 -7.52
N PRO A 66 0.77 -33.44 -6.83
CA PRO A 66 2.10 -33.57 -6.27
C PRO A 66 3.16 -33.67 -7.39
N HIS A 67 4.11 -32.74 -7.35
CA HIS A 67 5.36 -32.68 -8.13
C HIS A 67 5.94 -34.09 -8.45
N PRO A 68 6.34 -34.43 -9.71
CA PRO A 68 7.27 -33.63 -10.51
C PRO A 68 6.93 -33.37 -11.99
N THR A 69 5.69 -33.55 -12.43
CA THR A 69 5.32 -33.11 -13.78
C THR A 69 5.08 -31.60 -13.78
N PHE A 70 6.13 -30.85 -14.13
CA PHE A 70 6.07 -29.45 -14.48
C PHE A 70 5.00 -29.21 -15.54
N PHE A 71 4.16 -28.20 -15.31
CA PHE A 71 3.04 -27.77 -16.14
C PHE A 71 1.86 -28.76 -16.19
N LYS A 72 0.82 -28.56 -15.36
CA LYS A 72 -0.57 -28.72 -15.87
C LYS A 72 -1.78 -28.29 -15.05
N GLN A 73 -1.67 -27.75 -13.84
CA GLN A 73 -2.82 -27.04 -13.28
C GLN A 73 -2.39 -26.13 -12.14
N ILE A 74 -2.39 -24.83 -12.42
CA ILE A 74 -2.21 -23.77 -11.45
C ILE A 74 -3.59 -23.11 -11.35
N SER A 75 -4.23 -23.19 -10.19
CA SER A 75 -5.56 -22.63 -9.98
C SER A 75 -5.43 -21.34 -9.15
N PRO A 76 -5.54 -20.14 -9.76
CA PRO A 76 -5.55 -18.89 -9.03
C PRO A 76 -6.70 -18.87 -8.03
N THR A 77 -6.49 -18.19 -6.91
CA THR A 77 -7.52 -18.04 -5.89
C THR A 77 -7.93 -16.58 -5.71
N ASN A 78 -9.19 -16.37 -5.30
CA ASN A 78 -9.73 -15.09 -4.90
C ASN A 78 -9.80 -14.92 -3.37
N TYR A 79 -9.16 -15.83 -2.61
CA TYR A 79 -9.24 -15.83 -1.16
C TYR A 79 -8.43 -14.70 -0.54
N LEU A 80 -8.93 -14.22 0.59
CA LEU A 80 -8.18 -13.44 1.55
C LEU A 80 -8.11 -14.25 2.86
N SER A 81 -6.92 -14.37 3.42
CA SER A 81 -6.70 -15.01 4.72
C SER A 81 -6.02 -14.02 5.65
N THR A 82 -6.37 -14.08 6.94
CA THR A 82 -5.75 -13.26 7.98
C THR A 82 -5.19 -14.12 9.10
N ALA A 83 -4.16 -13.62 9.76
CA ALA A 83 -3.52 -14.25 10.90
C ALA A 83 -3.03 -13.16 11.87
N PRO A 84 -3.05 -13.39 13.20
CA PRO A 84 -2.37 -12.50 14.13
C PRO A 84 -0.85 -12.51 13.88
N LEU A 85 -0.15 -11.48 14.34
CA LEU A 85 1.32 -11.52 14.39
C LEU A 85 1.79 -12.70 15.24
N PRO A 86 2.80 -13.47 14.78
CA PRO A 86 3.43 -14.52 15.58
C PRO A 86 4.05 -13.91 16.85
N VAL A 87 3.73 -14.50 18.01
CA VAL A 87 4.32 -14.11 19.29
C VAL A 87 5.40 -15.12 19.66
N VAL A 88 6.58 -14.62 20.03
CA VAL A 88 7.69 -15.45 20.52
C VAL A 88 7.26 -16.17 21.80
N GLY A 89 7.45 -17.48 21.86
CA GLY A 89 7.01 -18.37 22.94
C GLY A 89 5.66 -19.06 22.72
N SER A 90 4.94 -18.79 21.62
CA SER A 90 3.51 -19.16 21.49
C SER A 90 3.22 -20.31 20.52
N SER A 91 1.98 -20.82 20.61
CA SER A 91 1.40 -21.83 19.69
C SER A 91 1.42 -21.35 18.24
N PRO A 92 1.36 -22.28 17.26
CA PRO A 92 1.43 -21.92 15.86
C PRO A 92 0.31 -20.97 15.45
N VAL A 93 0.67 -19.93 14.69
CA VAL A 93 -0.28 -18.98 14.13
C VAL A 93 -1.27 -19.72 13.23
N THR A 94 -2.56 -19.43 13.40
CA THR A 94 -3.61 -20.01 12.55
C THR A 94 -4.10 -18.97 11.56
N TRP A 95 -4.01 -19.30 10.26
CA TRP A 95 -4.66 -18.51 9.23
C TRP A 95 -6.16 -18.80 9.20
N THR A 96 -6.93 -17.72 9.19
CA THR A 96 -8.39 -17.75 9.06
C THR A 96 -8.75 -17.21 7.69
N ARG A 97 -9.48 -17.99 6.90
CA ARG A 97 -10.04 -17.52 5.63
C ARG A 97 -11.16 -16.52 5.91
N SER A 98 -11.13 -15.38 5.22
CA SER A 98 -12.22 -14.40 5.25
C SER A 98 -13.52 -15.03 4.74
N PRO A 99 -14.68 -14.74 5.35
CA PRO A 99 -15.98 -15.20 4.84
C PRO A 99 -16.34 -14.56 3.50
N THR A 100 -15.71 -13.43 3.16
CA THR A 100 -15.80 -12.76 1.87
C THR A 100 -14.53 -12.98 1.06
N SER A 101 -14.67 -12.90 -0.25
CA SER A 101 -13.57 -13.08 -1.20
C SER A 101 -13.52 -11.93 -2.19
N MET A 102 -12.38 -11.81 -2.87
CA MET A 102 -12.26 -10.95 -4.04
C MET A 102 -13.24 -11.38 -5.14
N ASP A 103 -13.66 -10.45 -5.97
CA ASP A 103 -14.50 -10.69 -7.16
C ASP A 103 -13.79 -11.61 -8.16
N LEU A 104 -12.47 -11.49 -8.24
CA LEU A 104 -11.65 -12.22 -9.19
C LEU A 104 -10.52 -12.97 -8.51
N ALA A 105 -10.22 -14.14 -9.07
CA ALA A 105 -9.02 -14.87 -8.69
C ALA A 105 -7.77 -14.18 -9.23
N ARG A 106 -6.71 -14.16 -8.42
CA ARG A 106 -5.47 -13.43 -8.72
C ARG A 106 -4.25 -14.28 -8.46
N ALA A 107 -3.33 -14.38 -9.42
CA ALA A 107 -2.04 -15.03 -9.26
C ALA A 107 -0.93 -13.97 -9.08
N GLY A 108 -0.27 -13.94 -7.93
CA GLY A 108 0.77 -12.94 -7.64
C GLY A 108 0.26 -11.48 -7.61
N PRO A 109 -0.87 -11.15 -6.95
CA PRO A 109 -1.28 -9.76 -6.85
C PRO A 109 -0.30 -8.94 -6.01
N MET A 110 -0.16 -7.66 -6.33
CA MET A 110 0.53 -6.71 -5.47
C MET A 110 -0.44 -6.19 -4.40
N VAL A 111 0.07 -6.01 -3.18
CA VAL A 111 -0.70 -5.47 -2.06
C VAL A 111 0.04 -4.33 -1.39
N ALA A 112 -0.70 -3.30 -0.98
CA ALA A 112 -0.18 -2.19 -0.19
C ALA A 112 -1.13 -1.86 0.98
N PRO A 113 -0.58 -1.58 2.17
CA PRO A 113 -1.38 -1.05 3.27
C PRO A 113 -1.78 0.39 2.94
N LEU A 114 -3.03 0.74 3.22
CA LEU A 114 -3.51 2.11 3.16
C LEU A 114 -3.44 2.77 4.55
N HIS A 115 -3.23 4.08 4.59
CA HIS A 115 -3.11 4.90 5.79
C HIS A 115 -4.34 4.82 6.70
N ASP A 116 -5.50 4.48 6.15
CA ASP A 116 -6.76 4.29 6.90
C ASP A 116 -6.98 2.86 7.40
N GLY A 117 -6.00 1.96 7.20
CA GLY A 117 -6.04 0.56 7.61
C GLY A 117 -6.69 -0.38 6.61
N ARG A 118 -7.12 0.10 5.45
CA ARG A 118 -7.59 -0.74 4.34
C ARG A 118 -6.42 -1.39 3.59
N ILE A 119 -6.70 -2.41 2.78
CA ILE A 119 -5.73 -3.08 1.93
C ILE A 119 -6.04 -2.75 0.48
N PHE A 120 -5.05 -2.21 -0.24
CA PHE A 120 -5.11 -2.05 -1.68
C PHE A 120 -4.53 -3.30 -2.36
N ILE A 121 -5.31 -3.98 -3.21
CA ILE A 121 -4.92 -5.20 -3.92
C ILE A 121 -5.01 -4.92 -5.42
N CYS A 122 -3.93 -5.16 -6.18
CA CYS A 122 -3.90 -4.86 -7.62
C CYS A 122 -3.16 -5.90 -8.45
N GLY A 123 -3.57 -6.04 -9.71
CA GLY A 123 -2.94 -6.98 -10.63
C GLY A 123 -3.24 -8.44 -10.29
N GLY A 124 -2.41 -9.35 -10.82
CA GLY A 124 -2.61 -10.79 -10.69
C GLY A 124 -3.76 -11.34 -11.55
N THR A 125 -4.42 -10.51 -12.35
CA THR A 125 -5.58 -10.88 -13.16
C THR A 125 -5.58 -10.14 -14.51
N PRO A 126 -5.99 -10.79 -15.61
CA PRO A 126 -6.14 -10.18 -16.92
C PRO A 126 -7.51 -9.52 -17.10
N ILE A 127 -8.28 -9.30 -16.03
CA ILE A 127 -9.64 -8.78 -16.15
C ILE A 127 -9.68 -7.35 -15.62
N ARG A 128 -10.21 -6.43 -16.44
CA ARG A 128 -10.21 -4.99 -16.15
C ARG A 128 -11.23 -4.57 -15.11
N SER A 129 -12.40 -5.22 -15.06
CA SER A 129 -13.57 -4.77 -14.28
C SER A 129 -13.26 -4.68 -12.79
N SER A 130 -12.39 -5.55 -12.30
CA SER A 130 -11.91 -5.57 -10.93
C SER A 130 -10.40 -5.79 -10.95
N TRP A 131 -9.66 -4.95 -11.69
CA TRP A 131 -8.20 -5.07 -11.72
C TRP A 131 -7.58 -4.65 -10.39
N VAL A 132 -8.28 -3.78 -9.66
CA VAL A 132 -7.99 -3.42 -8.27
C VAL A 132 -9.18 -3.78 -7.39
N GLU A 133 -8.91 -4.22 -6.17
CA GLU A 133 -9.89 -4.36 -5.11
C GLU A 133 -9.35 -3.75 -3.82
N ILE A 134 -10.17 -2.92 -3.17
CA ILE A 134 -9.84 -2.34 -1.87
C ILE A 134 -10.60 -3.13 -0.81
N TYR A 135 -9.89 -3.82 0.06
CA TYR A 135 -10.47 -4.55 1.17
C TYR A 135 -10.47 -3.70 2.42
N ASP A 136 -11.61 -3.65 3.12
CA ASP A 136 -11.73 -3.04 4.42
C ASP A 136 -11.81 -4.10 5.52
N PRO A 137 -10.75 -4.29 6.33
CA PRO A 137 -10.76 -5.24 7.43
C PRO A 137 -11.83 -4.99 8.50
N LYS A 138 -12.33 -3.75 8.65
CA LYS A 138 -13.34 -3.42 9.67
C LYS A 138 -14.72 -3.92 9.27
N THR A 139 -15.03 -3.90 7.98
CA THR A 139 -16.35 -4.30 7.44
C THR A 139 -16.31 -5.67 6.77
N GLY A 140 -15.12 -6.18 6.47
CA GLY A 140 -14.92 -7.41 5.72
C GLY A 140 -15.35 -7.29 4.25
N GLN A 141 -15.46 -6.08 3.71
CA GLN A 141 -15.98 -5.85 2.36
C GLN A 141 -14.86 -5.56 1.34
N PHE A 142 -15.08 -5.99 0.10
CA PHE A 142 -14.25 -5.65 -1.05
C PHE A 142 -14.93 -4.59 -1.90
N LEU A 143 -14.13 -3.66 -2.39
CA LEU A 143 -14.57 -2.62 -3.31
C LEU A 143 -13.82 -2.74 -4.64
N PRO A 144 -14.45 -3.31 -5.69
CA PRO A 144 -13.81 -3.49 -6.99
C PRO A 144 -13.64 -2.16 -7.71
N ARG A 145 -12.52 -2.05 -8.42
CA ARG A 145 -12.09 -0.87 -9.17
C ARG A 145 -11.61 -1.27 -10.55
N LYS A 146 -12.17 -0.58 -11.54
CA LYS A 146 -11.96 -0.87 -12.95
C LYS A 146 -10.69 -0.18 -13.46
N LEU A 147 -9.83 -0.92 -14.14
CA LEU A 147 -8.76 -0.34 -14.94
C LEU A 147 -9.35 0.29 -16.21
N PRO A 148 -9.16 1.60 -16.44
CA PRO A 148 -9.83 2.30 -17.53
C PRO A 148 -9.25 1.93 -18.90
N ALA A 149 -10.06 2.07 -19.94
CA ALA A 149 -9.72 1.66 -21.31
C ALA A 149 -8.56 2.46 -21.93
N HIS A 150 -8.29 3.68 -21.46
CA HIS A 150 -7.17 4.49 -21.94
C HIS A 150 -5.80 3.90 -21.55
N ILE A 151 -5.76 3.06 -20.50
CA ILE A 151 -4.62 2.18 -20.25
C ILE A 151 -4.77 1.00 -21.20
N LYS A 152 -4.14 1.10 -22.38
CA LYS A 152 -4.40 0.26 -23.55
C LYS A 152 -4.28 -1.24 -23.27
N ARG A 153 -3.39 -1.65 -22.37
CA ARG A 153 -3.20 -3.04 -21.95
C ARG A 153 -3.30 -3.22 -20.46
N ILE A 154 -3.48 -4.46 -20.02
CA ILE A 154 -3.62 -4.81 -18.62
C ILE A 154 -2.22 -5.09 -18.09
N PRO A 155 -1.67 -4.20 -17.25
CA PRO A 155 -0.29 -4.29 -16.85
C PRO A 155 -0.06 -5.38 -15.81
N ILE A 156 1.16 -5.90 -15.75
CA ILE A 156 1.63 -6.72 -14.63
C ILE A 156 2.17 -5.79 -13.55
N ALA A 157 1.43 -5.64 -12.45
CA ALA A 157 1.90 -4.85 -11.31
C ALA A 157 3.12 -5.52 -10.67
N ARG A 158 4.18 -4.73 -10.42
CA ARG A 158 5.44 -5.21 -9.82
C ARG A 158 5.77 -4.55 -8.48
N SER A 159 5.12 -3.43 -8.18
CA SER A 159 5.19 -2.75 -6.89
C SER A 159 4.02 -1.77 -6.74
N CYS A 160 3.59 -1.54 -5.51
CA CYS A 160 2.62 -0.49 -5.21
C CYS A 160 2.83 0.06 -3.79
N PHE A 161 2.52 1.34 -3.60
CA PHE A 161 2.57 2.01 -2.30
C PHE A 161 1.60 3.19 -2.27
N GLN A 162 1.17 3.59 -1.08
CA GLN A 162 0.41 4.83 -0.91
C GLN A 162 1.38 6.01 -0.77
N TRP A 163 1.27 7.00 -1.65
CA TRP A 163 2.10 8.21 -1.62
C TRP A 163 1.49 9.30 -0.73
N THR A 164 0.19 9.58 -0.92
CA THR A 164 -0.56 10.57 -0.14
C THR A 164 -1.84 9.94 0.40
N LYS A 165 -2.58 10.64 1.26
CA LYS A 165 -3.88 10.15 1.78
C LYS A 165 -4.87 9.74 0.68
N GLU A 166 -4.72 10.27 -0.54
CA GLU A 166 -5.62 9.97 -1.65
C GLU A 166 -4.95 9.16 -2.76
N LEU A 167 -3.63 9.13 -2.84
CA LEU A 167 -2.92 8.63 -4.02
C LEU A 167 -2.18 7.34 -3.74
N VAL A 168 -2.49 6.33 -4.53
CA VAL A 168 -1.73 5.08 -4.61
C VAL A 168 -0.94 5.07 -5.91
N MET A 169 0.34 4.72 -5.80
CA MET A 169 1.25 4.58 -6.92
C MET A 169 1.43 3.10 -7.23
N ILE A 170 1.37 2.75 -8.50
CA ILE A 170 1.50 1.36 -8.97
C ILE A 170 2.52 1.34 -10.09
N TYR A 171 3.60 0.61 -9.89
CA TYR A 171 4.60 0.39 -10.93
C TYR A 171 4.32 -0.91 -11.66
N TYR A 172 4.40 -0.85 -12.98
CA TYR A 172 4.37 -2.01 -13.86
C TYR A 172 5.50 -1.94 -14.87
N ASP A 173 5.97 -3.11 -15.25
CA ASP A 173 7.02 -3.27 -16.25
C ASP A 173 6.42 -3.35 -17.67
N ARG A 174 7.24 -3.75 -18.64
CA ARG A 174 6.82 -3.86 -20.04
C ARG A 174 5.95 -5.09 -20.33
N TRP A 175 5.81 -6.00 -19.37
CA TRP A 175 5.08 -7.24 -19.55
C TRP A 175 3.58 -7.02 -19.30
N VAL A 176 2.77 -7.74 -20.05
CA VAL A 176 1.30 -7.65 -20.00
C VAL A 176 0.72 -9.05 -19.89
N TYR A 177 -0.47 -9.17 -19.30
CA TYR A 177 -1.24 -10.40 -19.42
C TYR A 177 -1.85 -10.50 -20.82
N THR A 178 -1.86 -11.69 -21.43
CA THR A 178 -2.77 -11.99 -22.54
C THR A 178 -3.94 -12.87 -22.07
N GLU A 179 -5.13 -12.67 -22.64
CA GLU A 179 -6.32 -13.48 -22.32
C GLU A 179 -6.13 -14.98 -22.64
N LEU A 180 -5.19 -15.31 -23.54
CA LEU A 180 -4.82 -16.68 -23.93
C LEU A 180 -3.86 -17.33 -22.91
N GLU A 181 -3.08 -16.55 -22.17
CA GLU A 181 -2.16 -17.04 -21.12
C GLU A 181 -2.90 -17.50 -19.85
N PHE A 182 -4.03 -16.86 -19.52
CA PHE A 182 -4.86 -17.28 -18.38
C PHE A 182 -5.68 -18.56 -18.66
N LYS A 183 -5.66 -19.03 -19.91
CA LYS A 183 -6.33 -20.24 -20.40
C LYS A 183 -5.34 -21.32 -20.92
N ASP A 184 -4.07 -21.26 -20.51
CA ASP A 184 -3.05 -22.29 -20.76
C ASP A 184 -2.62 -22.54 -22.22
N GLU A 185 -2.76 -21.58 -23.15
CA GLU A 185 -2.39 -21.85 -24.55
C GLU A 185 -1.04 -21.32 -25.01
N HIS A 186 -0.39 -20.37 -24.32
CA HIS A 186 0.88 -19.77 -24.78
C HIS A 186 1.82 -19.34 -23.63
N PRO A 187 3.16 -19.39 -23.81
CA PRO A 187 4.11 -18.82 -22.85
C PRO A 187 3.92 -17.30 -22.73
N MET A 188 4.21 -16.76 -21.54
CA MET A 188 4.18 -15.33 -21.22
C MET A 188 4.78 -14.51 -22.37
N SER A 189 3.96 -13.69 -23.02
CA SER A 189 4.43 -12.89 -24.16
C SER A 189 5.31 -11.73 -23.66
N CYS A 190 6.63 -11.86 -23.90
CA CYS A 190 7.53 -10.71 -23.95
C CYS A 190 7.34 -9.96 -25.25
N ASP A 191 7.80 -8.71 -25.25
CA ASP A 191 7.97 -7.92 -26.45
C ASP A 191 6.69 -7.65 -27.21
N ILE A 192 6.00 -6.62 -26.73
CA ILE A 192 5.18 -5.86 -27.62
C ILE A 192 5.69 -4.43 -27.64
N GLU A 193 6.18 -4.01 -28.80
CA GLU A 193 6.60 -2.65 -29.10
C GLU A 193 5.72 -1.60 -28.39
N GLY A 194 6.36 -0.67 -27.69
CA GLY A 194 5.71 0.53 -27.16
C GLY A 194 5.16 0.47 -25.73
N HIS A 195 5.43 -0.57 -24.93
CA HIS A 195 5.21 -0.50 -23.48
C HIS A 195 6.50 -0.13 -22.77
N GLN A 196 6.47 0.92 -21.95
CA GLN A 196 7.60 1.37 -21.14
C GLN A 196 7.28 1.14 -19.66
N PRO A 197 8.28 0.89 -18.81
CA PRO A 197 8.06 0.84 -17.38
C PRO A 197 7.42 2.14 -16.91
N THR A 198 6.29 2.01 -16.23
CA THR A 198 5.40 3.13 -15.97
C THR A 198 4.95 3.12 -14.53
N LEU A 199 4.82 4.31 -13.97
CA LEU A 199 4.16 4.57 -12.72
C LEU A 199 2.74 5.05 -13.01
N LEU A 200 1.75 4.25 -12.62
CA LEU A 200 0.35 4.65 -12.56
C LEU A 200 0.08 5.34 -11.23
N GLN A 201 -0.74 6.38 -11.28
CA GLN A 201 -1.35 7.00 -10.13
C GLN A 201 -2.84 6.64 -10.12
N TYR A 202 -3.32 6.15 -8.98
CA TYR A 202 -4.72 5.93 -8.70
C TYR A 202 -5.17 6.84 -7.55
N ASN A 203 -6.27 7.57 -7.73
CA ASN A 203 -6.86 8.40 -6.69
C ASN A 203 -8.03 7.67 -6.02
N LEU A 204 -7.87 7.37 -4.73
CA LEU A 204 -8.81 6.62 -3.88
C LEU A 204 -10.17 7.30 -3.71
N VAL A 205 -10.23 8.63 -3.81
CA VAL A 205 -11.43 9.43 -3.56
C VAL A 205 -12.25 9.64 -4.84
N THR A 206 -11.56 10.00 -5.92
CA THR A 206 -12.20 10.37 -7.19
C THR A 206 -12.33 9.20 -8.17
N ASP A 207 -11.75 8.04 -7.85
CA ASP A 207 -11.67 6.85 -8.71
C ASP A 207 -11.05 7.15 -10.08
N LYS A 208 -10.07 8.06 -10.10
CA LYS A 208 -9.38 8.50 -11.31
C LYS A 208 -7.99 7.87 -11.42
N TRP A 209 -7.61 7.61 -12.66
CA TRP A 209 -6.34 7.03 -13.05
C TRP A 209 -5.56 8.00 -13.91
N ILE A 210 -4.24 8.09 -13.68
CA ILE A 210 -3.32 8.89 -14.46
C ILE A 210 -2.06 8.06 -14.73
N VAL A 211 -1.56 8.07 -15.96
CA VAL A 211 -0.18 7.67 -16.25
C VAL A 211 0.73 8.77 -15.70
N PHE A 212 1.34 8.50 -14.54
CA PHE A 212 2.09 9.52 -13.81
C PHE A 212 3.45 9.81 -14.46
N ALA A 213 4.15 8.73 -14.82
CA ALA A 213 5.44 8.76 -15.50
C ALA A 213 5.63 7.46 -16.28
N ASP A 214 5.99 7.54 -17.56
CA ASP A 214 6.18 6.42 -18.50
C ASP A 214 7.65 6.20 -18.88
N ASN A 215 8.56 6.80 -18.11
CA ASN A 215 10.00 6.80 -18.33
C ASN A 215 10.78 6.43 -17.06
N ILE A 216 10.14 5.72 -16.13
CA ILE A 216 10.88 5.21 -14.96
C ILE A 216 11.90 4.20 -15.49
N PRO A 217 13.20 4.35 -15.18
CA PRO A 217 14.20 3.43 -15.69
C PRO A 217 13.85 1.99 -15.30
N PRO A 218 13.88 1.03 -16.24
CA PRO A 218 13.62 -0.37 -15.93
C PRO A 218 14.67 -0.91 -14.95
N PRO A 219 14.37 -2.00 -14.21
CA PRO A 219 15.41 -2.77 -13.55
C PRO A 219 16.40 -3.31 -14.61
N ILE A 220 17.64 -3.56 -14.18
CA ILE A 220 18.72 -4.06 -15.04
C ILE A 220 18.38 -5.46 -15.60
N ASP A 221 17.57 -6.24 -14.88
CA ASP A 221 16.99 -7.52 -15.27
C ASP A 221 15.47 -7.43 -15.15
N GLU A 222 14.80 -7.62 -16.28
CA GLU A 222 13.40 -7.24 -16.52
C GLU A 222 12.38 -8.28 -16.05
N MET A 223 12.82 -9.42 -15.53
CA MET A 223 11.91 -10.52 -15.16
C MET A 223 11.35 -10.43 -13.72
N ASN A 224 11.73 -9.42 -12.93
CA ASN A 224 11.61 -9.49 -11.46
C ASN A 224 10.84 -8.32 -10.82
N LYS A 225 10.43 -8.52 -9.55
CA LYS A 225 9.86 -7.50 -8.65
C LYS A 225 10.76 -6.25 -8.65
N ARG A 226 10.14 -5.07 -8.70
CA ARG A 226 10.80 -3.78 -8.51
C ARG A 226 10.71 -3.40 -7.04
N ASN A 227 11.83 -3.20 -6.36
CA ASN A 227 11.82 -2.79 -4.96
C ASN A 227 11.72 -1.27 -4.87
N LEU A 228 10.53 -0.74 -5.14
CA LEU A 228 10.21 0.67 -4.94
C LEU A 228 9.91 0.94 -3.47
N ILE A 229 10.79 1.71 -2.84
CA ILE A 229 10.73 2.04 -1.41
C ILE A 229 10.40 3.52 -1.28
N TYR A 230 9.15 3.81 -0.90
CA TYR A 230 8.72 5.17 -0.57
C TYR A 230 9.18 5.53 0.84
N VAL A 231 9.82 6.69 0.98
CA VAL A 231 10.45 7.12 2.24
C VAL A 231 9.79 8.35 2.87
N GLY A 232 8.67 8.80 2.31
CA GLY A 232 8.01 10.05 2.70
C GLY A 232 8.38 11.25 1.84
N GLY A 233 7.57 12.30 1.96
CA GLY A 233 7.67 13.46 1.08
C GLY A 233 7.44 13.05 -0.37
N ASP A 234 8.41 13.34 -1.23
CA ASP A 234 8.32 13.05 -2.67
C ASP A 234 9.42 12.11 -3.17
N LEU A 235 10.22 11.53 -2.27
CA LEU A 235 11.33 10.66 -2.67
C LEU A 235 10.93 9.18 -2.73
N LEU A 236 11.35 8.56 -3.82
CA LEU A 236 11.15 7.15 -4.11
C LEU A 236 12.49 6.51 -4.47
N PHE A 237 12.90 5.50 -3.70
CA PHE A 237 14.11 4.74 -3.96
C PHE A 237 13.78 3.48 -4.73
N SER A 238 14.62 3.13 -5.71
CA SER A 238 14.59 1.82 -6.34
C SER A 238 15.82 1.00 -5.96
N ILE A 239 15.58 -0.07 -5.21
CA ILE A 239 16.62 -0.88 -4.57
C ILE A 239 16.59 -2.30 -5.15
N ASP A 240 16.86 -2.43 -6.45
CA ASP A 240 16.76 -3.73 -7.14
C ASP A 240 18.08 -4.53 -7.06
N TYR A 241 19.20 -3.84 -6.86
CA TYR A 241 20.53 -4.42 -6.82
C TYR A 241 21.36 -3.91 -5.65
N SER A 242 22.32 -4.73 -5.26
CA SER A 242 23.26 -4.47 -4.17
C SER A 242 24.25 -3.33 -4.36
N TYR A 243 24.28 -2.68 -5.53
CA TYR A 243 25.37 -1.75 -5.87
C TYR A 243 24.95 -0.37 -6.41
N SER A 244 23.76 -0.24 -6.99
CA SER A 244 23.29 1.02 -7.57
C SER A 244 21.80 1.17 -7.36
N TRP A 245 21.41 2.21 -6.64
CA TRP A 245 20.01 2.53 -6.35
C TRP A 245 19.62 3.83 -7.01
N LEU A 246 18.47 3.83 -7.66
CA LEU A 246 17.92 5.02 -8.30
C LEU A 246 17.09 5.82 -7.29
N VAL A 247 17.21 7.14 -7.32
CA VAL A 247 16.35 8.04 -6.54
C VAL A 247 15.51 8.87 -7.49
N TYR A 248 14.20 8.73 -7.35
CA TYR A 248 13.19 9.41 -8.15
C TYR A 248 12.43 10.38 -7.26
N ASP A 249 12.24 11.60 -7.75
CA ASP A 249 11.42 12.62 -7.11
C ASP A 249 10.05 12.67 -7.81
N LEU A 250 9.01 12.35 -7.06
CA LEU A 250 7.63 12.32 -7.49
C LEU A 250 7.12 13.72 -7.85
N SER A 251 7.56 14.77 -7.15
CA SER A 251 7.10 16.14 -7.40
C SER A 251 7.61 16.66 -8.76
N SER A 252 8.90 16.48 -9.02
CA SER A 252 9.55 16.89 -10.27
C SER A 252 9.42 15.87 -11.39
N ARG A 253 8.98 14.64 -11.06
CA ARG A 253 8.83 13.49 -11.97
C ARG A 253 10.13 13.12 -12.68
N LYS A 254 11.24 13.18 -11.96
CA LYS A 254 12.58 12.96 -12.51
C LYS A 254 13.43 12.09 -11.60
N VAL A 255 14.39 11.40 -12.21
CA VAL A 255 15.52 10.83 -11.48
C VAL A 255 16.38 11.99 -10.98
N VAL A 256 16.58 12.07 -9.68
CA VAL A 256 17.33 13.13 -9.00
C VAL A 256 18.68 12.67 -8.48
N GLY A 257 18.93 11.36 -8.47
CA GLY A 257 20.21 10.84 -8.03
C GLY A 257 20.38 9.34 -8.24
N ASN A 258 21.63 8.90 -8.06
CA ASN A 258 22.01 7.50 -7.97
C ASN A 258 22.82 7.31 -6.69
N VAL A 259 22.49 6.28 -5.92
CA VAL A 259 23.23 5.89 -4.74
C VAL A 259 24.13 4.72 -5.10
N SER A 260 25.44 4.93 -5.08
CA SER A 260 26.40 3.84 -5.18
C SER A 260 26.55 3.18 -3.82
N VAL A 261 26.21 1.90 -3.74
CA VAL A 261 26.34 1.11 -2.51
C VAL A 261 27.36 0.01 -2.75
N LYS A 262 28.14 -0.35 -1.74
CA LYS A 262 28.98 -1.55 -1.80
C LYS A 262 28.53 -2.47 -0.70
N LEU A 263 27.46 -3.23 -0.96
CA LEU A 263 27.01 -4.21 0.01
C LEU A 263 28.07 -5.33 0.14
N PRO A 264 28.40 -5.76 1.37
CA PRO A 264 29.35 -6.84 1.62
C PRO A 264 28.95 -8.11 0.86
N GLY A 265 29.90 -8.92 0.42
CA GLY A 265 29.61 -10.21 -0.24
C GLY A 265 29.00 -10.13 -1.65
N ALA A 266 28.62 -8.95 -2.14
CA ALA A 266 28.17 -8.77 -3.51
C ALA A 266 29.32 -9.07 -4.50
N LYS A 267 29.09 -9.96 -5.47
CA LYS A 267 30.01 -10.17 -6.59
C LYS A 267 30.16 -8.87 -7.39
N ILE A 268 31.22 -8.76 -8.20
CA ILE A 268 31.48 -7.60 -9.08
C ILE A 268 30.27 -7.28 -10.00
N SER A 269 29.47 -8.30 -10.37
CA SER A 269 28.24 -8.14 -11.16
C SER A 269 27.01 -7.64 -10.37
N GLY A 270 27.13 -7.48 -9.05
CA GLY A 270 26.02 -7.22 -8.14
C GLY A 270 25.18 -8.47 -7.82
N ALA A 271 24.69 -8.56 -6.58
CA ALA A 271 23.58 -9.42 -6.18
C ALA A 271 22.23 -8.70 -6.34
N ARG A 272 21.18 -9.46 -6.70
CA ARG A 272 19.79 -9.01 -6.73
C ARG A 272 19.28 -8.82 -5.30
N VAL A 273 18.50 -7.78 -5.07
CA VAL A 273 17.79 -7.57 -3.82
C VAL A 273 16.45 -8.31 -3.89
N ILE A 274 16.21 -9.19 -2.91
CA ILE A 274 14.95 -9.94 -2.76
C ILE A 274 13.86 -9.02 -2.24
N ASP A 275 14.21 -8.24 -1.21
CA ASP A 275 13.32 -7.26 -0.61
C ASP A 275 14.13 -6.16 0.07
N ALA A 276 13.49 -5.02 0.25
CA ALA A 276 14.03 -3.92 1.06
C ALA A 276 12.89 -3.17 1.74
N PHE A 277 13.18 -2.54 2.87
CA PHE A 277 12.25 -1.61 3.49
C PHE A 277 13.00 -0.46 4.14
N TYR A 278 12.32 0.68 4.19
CA TYR A 278 12.79 1.88 4.87
C TYR A 278 12.37 1.83 6.34
N VAL A 279 13.28 2.23 7.22
CA VAL A 279 13.04 2.41 8.65
C VAL A 279 13.33 3.86 8.98
N GLY A 280 12.28 4.65 9.11
CA GLY A 280 12.38 6.01 9.62
C GLY A 280 11.07 6.45 10.25
N GLY A 281 11.18 7.32 11.25
CA GLY A 281 10.02 7.96 11.88
C GLY A 281 9.28 8.85 10.87
N LYS A 282 7.97 9.05 11.12
CA LYS A 282 7.00 9.85 10.33
C LYS A 282 7.68 10.70 9.27
N THR A 283 7.45 10.36 7.99
CA THR A 283 7.75 11.08 6.74
C THR A 283 8.15 12.55 6.94
N ASP A 284 9.34 12.81 7.48
CA ASP A 284 9.80 14.18 7.65
C ASP A 284 10.29 14.58 6.28
N VAL A 285 9.52 15.47 5.65
CA VAL A 285 9.76 16.03 4.32
C VAL A 285 11.14 16.71 4.24
N LYS A 286 11.79 16.99 5.39
CA LYS A 286 13.13 17.58 5.48
C LYS A 286 14.24 16.60 5.81
N SER A 287 13.96 15.29 5.87
CA SER A 287 14.99 14.29 6.13
C SER A 287 16.08 14.36 5.07
N THR A 288 17.34 14.36 5.50
CA THR A 288 18.51 14.22 4.63
C THR A 288 19.25 12.92 4.90
N SER A 289 18.69 12.03 5.71
CA SER A 289 19.22 10.70 6.04
C SER A 289 18.08 9.69 6.08
N TRP A 290 18.32 8.51 5.49
CA TRP A 290 17.35 7.42 5.39
C TRP A 290 18.02 6.08 5.69
N PHE A 291 17.42 5.28 6.57
CA PHE A 291 17.90 3.93 6.87
C PHE A 291 17.07 2.88 6.14
N PHE A 292 17.76 1.96 5.47
CA PHE A 292 17.17 0.86 4.73
C PHE A 292 17.69 -0.46 5.27
N TYR A 293 16.81 -1.45 5.34
CA TYR A 293 17.20 -2.85 5.42
C TYR A 293 17.07 -3.47 4.04
N VAL A 294 18.12 -4.15 3.62
CA VAL A 294 18.23 -4.74 2.28
C VAL A 294 18.55 -6.21 2.42
N PHE A 295 17.83 -7.04 1.68
CA PHE A 295 17.94 -8.50 1.76
C PHE A 295 18.30 -9.09 0.40
N MET A 296 19.26 -10.01 0.37
CA MET A 296 19.82 -10.58 -0.84
C MET A 296 20.00 -12.09 -0.69
N PRO A 297 20.01 -12.87 -1.79
CA PRO A 297 20.28 -14.29 -1.69
C PRO A 297 21.77 -14.49 -1.36
N ASN A 298 22.07 -15.27 -0.33
CA ASN A 298 23.42 -15.74 -0.05
C ASN A 298 23.66 -17.05 -0.81
N VAL A 299 24.44 -17.01 -1.89
CA VAL A 299 24.73 -18.17 -2.74
C VAL A 299 26.24 -18.44 -2.77
N ILE A 300 26.65 -19.54 -2.15
CA ILE A 300 28.05 -19.98 -2.08
C ILE A 300 28.20 -21.25 -2.92
N LYS A 301 29.11 -21.26 -3.90
CA LYS A 301 29.35 -22.41 -4.80
C LYS A 301 28.05 -22.98 -5.42
N HIS A 302 27.18 -22.09 -5.92
CA HIS A 302 25.87 -22.43 -6.51
C HIS A 302 24.86 -23.05 -5.53
N GLN A 303 25.15 -23.08 -4.23
CA GLN A 303 24.22 -23.52 -3.21
C GLN A 303 23.68 -22.32 -2.45
N PHE A 304 22.35 -22.28 -2.29
CA PHE A 304 21.72 -21.31 -1.43
C PHE A 304 22.08 -21.61 0.03
N ARG A 305 22.60 -20.61 0.73
CA ARG A 305 23.08 -20.71 2.12
C ARG A 305 22.31 -19.83 3.10
N GLY A 306 21.37 -19.02 2.63
CA GLY A 306 20.59 -18.14 3.48
C GLY A 306 20.29 -16.80 2.84
N VAL A 307 19.69 -15.92 3.61
CA VAL A 307 19.43 -14.54 3.19
C VAL A 307 20.47 -13.64 3.81
N GLN A 308 21.26 -12.98 2.99
CA GLN A 308 22.14 -11.92 3.46
C GLN A 308 21.31 -10.67 3.73
N TYR A 309 21.61 -9.95 4.82
CA TYR A 309 21.00 -8.67 5.13
C TYR A 309 22.04 -7.58 5.33
N ALA A 310 21.64 -6.33 5.11
CA ALA A 310 22.42 -5.15 5.44
C ALA A 310 21.52 -4.00 5.89
N LYS A 311 21.96 -3.23 6.90
CA LYS A 311 21.41 -1.91 7.23
C LYS A 311 22.26 -0.85 6.55
N VAL A 312 21.64 -0.05 5.71
CA VAL A 312 22.29 1.00 4.93
C VAL A 312 21.68 2.33 5.28
N GLU A 313 22.52 3.27 5.68
CA GLU A 313 22.14 4.68 5.76
C GLU A 313 22.48 5.34 4.43
N VAL A 314 21.52 6.03 3.83
CA VAL A 314 21.74 6.94 2.71
C VAL A 314 21.62 8.36 3.23
N VAL A 315 22.62 9.19 2.98
CA VAL A 315 22.63 10.58 3.40
C VAL A 315 22.80 11.49 2.19
N GLN A 316 21.99 12.54 2.13
CA GLN A 316 22.13 13.63 1.17
C GLN A 316 23.08 14.69 1.73
N ARG A 317 24.14 14.99 0.98
CA ARG A 317 25.12 16.05 1.30
C ARG A 317 24.59 17.41 0.86
N LYS A 318 25.26 18.47 1.32
CA LYS A 318 24.89 19.87 1.00
C LYS A 318 24.96 20.21 -0.49
N ASP A 319 25.77 19.49 -1.25
CA ASP A 319 25.90 19.58 -2.71
C ASP A 319 24.78 18.84 -3.47
N GLY A 320 23.93 18.09 -2.75
CA GLY A 320 22.85 17.26 -3.29
C GLY A 320 23.26 15.81 -3.54
N ASP A 321 24.56 15.47 -3.42
CA ASP A 321 25.04 14.12 -3.65
C ASP A 321 24.56 13.16 -2.56
N LEU A 322 24.20 11.96 -2.99
CA LEU A 322 23.74 10.89 -2.11
C LEU A 322 24.87 9.89 -1.90
N TYR A 323 25.18 9.59 -0.64
CA TYR A 323 26.15 8.55 -0.30
C TYR A 323 25.55 7.55 0.66
N ALA A 324 25.93 6.29 0.50
CA ALA A 324 25.50 5.19 1.36
C ALA A 324 26.61 4.74 2.30
N THR A 325 26.24 4.44 3.54
CA THR A 325 27.09 3.81 4.55
C THR A 325 26.41 2.53 5.03
N VAL A 326 27.14 1.41 4.98
CA VAL A 326 26.66 0.14 5.53
C VAL A 326 27.01 0.12 7.02
N HIS A 327 25.99 0.09 7.88
CA HIS A 327 26.15 0.13 9.34
C HIS A 327 26.21 -1.25 9.97
N MET A 328 25.50 -2.20 9.38
CA MET A 328 25.56 -3.61 9.77
C MET A 328 25.28 -4.50 8.58
N ASN A 329 25.81 -5.71 8.62
CA ASN A 329 25.45 -6.78 7.69
C ASN A 329 25.56 -8.14 8.36
N GLY A 330 24.90 -9.15 7.79
CA GLY A 330 25.03 -10.51 8.26
C GLY A 330 24.32 -11.49 7.35
N VAL A 331 24.25 -12.74 7.79
CA VAL A 331 23.60 -13.83 7.06
C VAL A 331 22.58 -14.49 7.98
N LEU A 332 21.36 -14.61 7.49
CA LEU A 332 20.32 -15.44 8.07
C LEU A 332 20.39 -16.80 7.40
N GLY A 333 20.91 -17.79 8.11
CA GLY A 333 20.95 -19.19 7.72
C GLY A 333 19.54 -19.75 7.67
N ILE A 334 18.97 -19.83 6.47
CA ILE A 334 17.62 -20.34 6.21
C ILE A 334 17.77 -21.49 5.22
N SER A 335 17.29 -22.70 5.58
CA SER A 335 17.24 -23.85 4.67
C SER A 335 16.51 -23.49 3.36
N PRO A 336 16.79 -24.16 2.22
CA PRO A 336 16.17 -23.85 0.93
C PRO A 336 14.65 -23.69 1.02
N TYR A 337 14.12 -22.78 0.22
CA TYR A 337 12.74 -22.30 0.24
C TYR A 337 12.28 -22.09 -1.20
N SER A 338 10.95 -22.06 -1.40
CA SER A 338 10.39 -21.70 -2.69
C SER A 338 10.15 -20.18 -2.80
N ASP A 339 9.67 -19.53 -1.72
CA ASP A 339 9.49 -18.07 -1.64
C ASP A 339 9.82 -17.51 -0.24
N ILE A 340 10.23 -16.23 -0.19
CA ILE A 340 10.47 -15.47 1.04
C ILE A 340 9.78 -14.11 0.95
N TYR A 341 9.07 -13.74 2.02
CA TYR A 341 8.50 -12.40 2.22
C TYR A 341 9.14 -11.77 3.45
N ILE A 342 9.50 -10.49 3.37
CA ILE A 342 10.18 -9.79 4.45
C ILE A 342 9.41 -8.53 4.79
N ILE A 343 9.12 -8.38 6.08
CA ILE A 343 8.21 -7.33 6.55
C ILE A 343 8.78 -6.70 7.80
N ALA A 344 8.68 -5.38 7.86
CA ALA A 344 8.86 -4.62 9.07
C ALA A 344 7.48 -4.30 9.67
N SER A 345 7.32 -4.50 10.98
CA SER A 345 6.22 -3.92 11.74
C SER A 345 6.83 -3.01 12.80
N SER A 346 6.32 -1.79 12.94
CA SER A 346 6.60 -0.99 14.14
C SER A 346 5.77 -1.55 15.29
N LYS A 347 6.39 -1.72 16.47
CA LYS A 347 5.61 -1.84 17.71
C LYS A 347 4.89 -0.49 17.86
N ARG A 348 3.55 -0.50 17.89
CA ARG A 348 2.76 0.71 18.18
C ARG A 348 2.98 1.04 19.65
N ASP A 349 3.52 2.22 19.93
CA ASP A 349 3.64 2.70 21.30
C ASP A 349 2.24 3.07 21.80
N ALA A 350 1.80 2.44 22.90
CA ALA A 350 0.46 2.65 23.47
C ALA A 350 0.17 4.10 23.89
N GLU A 351 1.21 4.94 24.01
CA GLU A 351 1.07 6.38 24.25
C GLU A 351 0.59 7.16 23.01
N GLU A 352 0.91 6.71 21.78
CA GLU A 352 0.47 7.37 20.55
C GLU A 352 -1.04 7.20 20.31
N ASP A 353 -1.62 6.04 20.65
CA ASP A 353 -3.07 5.81 20.56
C ASP A 353 -3.85 6.75 21.51
N MET A 354 -3.28 7.07 22.68
CA MET A 354 -3.87 8.03 23.64
C MET A 354 -3.79 9.49 23.13
N LEU A 355 -2.72 9.85 22.42
CA LEU A 355 -2.54 11.17 21.82
C LEU A 355 -3.43 11.39 20.58
N GLU A 356 -3.60 10.36 19.74
CA GLU A 356 -4.53 10.44 18.61
C GLU A 356 -6.01 10.39 19.04
N ALA A 357 -6.34 9.61 20.08
CA ALA A 357 -7.68 9.59 20.67
C ALA A 357 -8.05 10.92 21.36
N SER A 358 -7.11 11.54 22.07
CA SER A 358 -7.34 12.84 22.72
C SER A 358 -7.47 13.99 21.71
N THR A 359 -6.67 13.98 20.64
CA THR A 359 -6.80 15.00 19.58
C THR A 359 -8.09 14.84 18.76
N THR A 360 -8.58 13.61 18.53
CA THR A 360 -9.89 13.39 17.88
C THR A 360 -11.08 13.62 18.79
N SER A 361 -10.94 13.51 20.13
CA SER A 361 -11.95 13.97 21.09
C SER A 361 -12.04 15.49 21.07
N SER A 362 -10.90 16.19 21.25
CA SER A 362 -10.87 17.66 21.31
C SER A 362 -11.40 18.35 20.06
N LYS A 363 -11.23 17.74 18.87
CA LYS A 363 -11.82 18.24 17.62
C LYS A 363 -13.32 18.05 17.53
N ARG A 364 -13.86 16.94 18.07
CA ARG A 364 -15.30 16.70 18.12
C ARG A 364 -15.98 17.65 19.11
N ASP A 365 -15.36 17.86 20.26
CA ASP A 365 -15.86 18.79 21.28
C ASP A 365 -15.88 20.23 20.73
N ALA A 366 -14.86 20.64 19.98
CA ALA A 366 -14.82 21.96 19.34
C ALA A 366 -15.83 22.13 18.19
N GLU A 367 -16.13 21.06 17.44
CA GLU A 367 -17.17 21.10 16.38
C GLU A 367 -18.59 21.15 16.98
N GLU A 368 -18.85 20.44 18.08
CA GLU A 368 -20.12 20.52 18.82
C GLU A 368 -20.32 21.91 19.44
N ASP A 369 -19.31 22.49 20.07
CA ASP A 369 -19.36 23.86 20.62
C ASP A 369 -19.64 24.92 19.53
N MET A 370 -19.06 24.74 18.34
CA MET A 370 -19.32 25.63 17.19
C MET A 370 -20.75 25.48 16.64
N LEU A 371 -21.30 24.26 16.63
CA LEU A 371 -22.68 24.01 16.22
C LEU A 371 -23.69 24.58 17.23
N GLU A 372 -23.42 24.46 18.53
CA GLU A 372 -24.23 25.09 19.58
C GLU A 372 -24.16 26.63 19.56
N ALA A 373 -22.97 27.19 19.29
CA ALA A 373 -22.81 28.64 19.12
C ALA A 373 -23.58 29.17 17.90
N SER A 374 -23.57 28.43 16.78
CA SER A 374 -24.30 28.82 15.56
C SER A 374 -25.82 28.78 15.73
N THR A 375 -26.34 27.81 16.49
CA THR A 375 -27.78 27.67 16.76
C THR A 375 -28.28 28.66 17.82
N THR A 376 -27.41 29.11 18.73
CA THR A 376 -27.74 30.19 19.68
C THR A 376 -27.60 31.59 19.08
N SER A 377 -26.78 31.78 18.05
CA SER A 377 -26.77 33.00 17.23
C SER A 377 -28.05 33.11 16.41
N SER A 378 -28.42 32.06 15.67
CA SER A 378 -29.60 32.09 14.80
C SER A 378 -30.92 32.26 15.57
N LYS A 379 -30.99 31.77 16.82
CA LYS A 379 -32.13 32.03 17.71
C LYS A 379 -32.20 33.48 18.20
N ARG A 380 -31.05 34.13 18.44
CA ARG A 380 -31.00 35.55 18.83
C ARG A 380 -31.38 36.46 17.67
N ASP A 381 -30.89 36.16 16.46
CA ASP A 381 -31.22 36.91 15.25
C ASP A 381 -32.72 36.79 14.91
N ALA A 382 -33.33 35.61 15.12
CA ALA A 382 -34.77 35.41 14.93
C ALA A 382 -35.65 36.11 15.98
N GLU A 383 -35.17 36.28 17.23
CA GLU A 383 -35.88 37.03 18.27
C GLU A 383 -35.76 38.55 18.08
N GLU A 384 -34.63 39.06 17.59
CA GLU A 384 -34.46 40.48 17.22
C GLU A 384 -35.33 40.87 16.01
N ASP A 385 -35.41 40.03 14.97
CA ASP A 385 -36.30 40.26 13.82
C ASP A 385 -37.79 40.27 14.20
N MET A 386 -38.20 39.44 15.19
CA MET A 386 -39.57 39.44 15.71
C MET A 386 -39.90 40.69 16.56
N LEU A 387 -38.91 41.24 17.26
CA LEU A 387 -39.06 42.48 18.03
C LEU A 387 -39.13 43.71 17.11
N GLU A 388 -38.33 43.77 16.04
CA GLU A 388 -38.40 44.86 15.05
C GLU A 388 -39.72 44.84 14.23
N ALA A 389 -40.25 43.66 13.89
CA ALA A 389 -41.54 43.55 13.21
C ALA A 389 -42.74 44.01 14.09
N SER A 390 -42.61 43.95 15.42
CA SER A 390 -43.67 44.38 16.34
C SER A 390 -43.75 45.91 16.51
N THR A 391 -42.65 46.63 16.25
CA THR A 391 -42.57 48.10 16.41
C THR A 391 -42.99 48.87 15.15
N THR A 392 -43.00 48.23 13.98
CA THR A 392 -43.31 48.85 12.69
C THR A 392 -44.79 48.79 12.27
N SER A 393 -45.66 48.12 13.04
CA SER A 393 -47.11 48.00 12.72
C SER A 393 -48.03 49.06 13.36
N SER A 394 -47.48 50.07 14.05
CA SER A 394 -48.29 51.06 14.80
C SER A 394 -48.34 52.49 14.21
N SER A 395 -47.75 52.76 13.04
CA SER A 395 -47.64 54.15 12.51
C SER A 395 -48.35 54.46 11.18
N SER A 396 -49.11 53.55 10.55
CA SER A 396 -49.77 53.84 9.25
C SER A 396 -51.31 53.90 9.26
N LYS A 397 -51.96 53.92 10.44
CA LYS A 397 -53.44 53.98 10.55
C LYS A 397 -54.04 55.37 10.77
N ARG A 398 -53.35 56.48 10.42
CA ARG A 398 -53.90 57.84 10.63
C ARG A 398 -54.13 58.73 9.41
N ASP A 399 -53.70 58.37 8.20
CA ASP A 399 -53.81 59.27 7.03
C ASP A 399 -54.53 58.67 5.80
N ALA A 400 -55.68 58.01 6.00
CA ALA A 400 -56.54 57.56 4.87
C ALA A 400 -58.05 57.73 5.14
N LEU A 401 -58.41 58.78 5.88
CA LEU A 401 -59.78 59.29 5.97
C LEU A 401 -59.77 60.70 5.39
N LEU A 402 -59.99 60.82 4.08
CA LEU A 402 -60.47 62.01 3.32
C LEU A 402 -59.99 61.91 1.86
N GLU A 403 -60.56 61.02 1.04
CA GLU A 403 -60.71 61.21 -0.42
C GLU A 403 -61.48 60.04 -1.06
N GLU A 404 -62.75 59.87 -0.69
CA GLU A 404 -63.71 59.16 -1.53
C GLU A 404 -64.98 60.01 -1.66
N ARG A 405 -64.84 61.09 -2.44
CA ARG A 405 -65.96 61.81 -3.06
C ARG A 405 -65.65 61.93 -4.54
N GLY A 406 -66.28 61.07 -5.34
CA GLY A 406 -66.57 61.41 -6.72
C GLY A 406 -66.48 60.25 -7.71
N LYS A 407 -67.67 59.77 -8.10
CA LYS A 407 -67.99 59.06 -9.35
C LYS A 407 -67.59 57.57 -9.31
N GLU A 408 -68.45 56.62 -9.67
CA GLU A 408 -69.41 56.67 -10.76
C GLU A 408 -70.56 55.67 -10.53
N LYS A 409 -71.77 56.18 -10.77
CA LYS A 409 -73.04 55.47 -10.90
C LYS A 409 -73.13 54.96 -12.36
N VAL A 410 -74.04 54.01 -12.62
CA VAL A 410 -74.51 53.45 -13.93
C VAL A 410 -73.91 52.04 -14.16
N MET A 411 -74.64 50.93 -14.06
CA MET A 411 -75.90 50.57 -14.72
C MET A 411 -76.82 49.67 -13.86
N ARG A 412 -78.14 49.80 -14.09
CA ARG A 412 -79.18 48.82 -13.74
C ARG A 412 -80.21 48.79 -14.87
N SER A 413 -80.86 47.62 -15.01
CA SER A 413 -82.12 47.27 -15.72
C SER A 413 -82.06 47.25 -17.26
N GLU A 414 -82.58 46.24 -17.98
CA GLU A 414 -83.55 45.15 -17.70
C GLU A 414 -83.11 43.83 -18.35
#